data_AF-A0A1Z8MUR0-F1
#
_entry.id   AF-A0A1Z8MUR0-F1
#
_cell.length_a   1.000
_cell.length_b   1.000
_cell.length_c   1.000
_cell.angle_alpha   90.00
_cell.angle_beta   90.00
_cell.angle_gamma   90.00
#
_symmetry.space_group_name_H-M   'P 1'
#
loop_
_entity.id
_entity.type
_entity.pdbx_description
1 polymer ?
#
loop_
_entity_poly.entity_id
_entity_poly.type
_entity_poly.pdbx_seq_one_letter_code
_entity_poly.pdbx_strand_id
1 'polypeptide(L)'
;MLIRLLQLTAGATLLFVGFVQSFWGNDPYLGWAISLVASAYLTLTGRHLIAALSISERNQRVASVIVFLLIGWVALGVGQLPEKTAMMLEAFPYTQITGI
;
A
#
# COMPACT_ATOMS: atom_id res chain seq x y z
N MET A 1 -6.90 -24.61 0.18
CA MET A 1 -6.44 -24.10 -1.13
C MET A 1 -6.88 -22.66 -1.38
N LEU A 2 -8.18 -22.35 -1.26
CA LEU A 2 -8.76 -21.01 -1.45
C LEU A 2 -8.04 -19.88 -0.67
N ILE A 3 -7.76 -20.08 0.62
CA ILE A 3 -7.12 -19.06 1.46
C ILE A 3 -5.71 -18.72 0.98
N ARG A 4 -4.93 -19.71 0.51
CA ARG A 4 -3.59 -19.46 -0.06
C ARG A 4 -3.68 -18.68 -1.37
N LEU A 5 -4.67 -18.99 -2.20
CA LEU A 5 -4.90 -18.26 -3.45
C LEU A 5 -5.21 -16.78 -3.16
N LEU A 6 -6.10 -16.50 -2.19
CA LEU A 6 -6.43 -15.14 -1.76
C LEU A 6 -5.22 -14.37 -1.24
N GLN A 7 -4.35 -15.04 -0.47
CA GLN A 7 -3.10 -14.43 0.01
C GLN A 7 -2.14 -14.10 -1.14
N LEU A 8 -1.98 -15.01 -2.10
CA LEU A 8 -1.14 -14.78 -3.29
C LEU A 8 -1.67 -13.61 -4.12
N THR A 9 -2.97 -13.58 -4.40
CA THR A 9 -3.58 -12.48 -5.16
C THR A 9 -3.45 -11.16 -4.41
N ALA A 10 -3.70 -11.13 -3.10
CA ALA A 10 -3.55 -9.91 -2.31
C ALA A 10 -2.10 -9.40 -2.29
N GLY A 11 -1.12 -10.29 -2.12
CA GLY A 11 0.29 -9.91 -2.15
C GLY A 11 0.74 -9.42 -3.53
N ALA A 12 0.29 -10.07 -4.61
CA ALA A 12 0.56 -9.62 -5.98
C ALA A 12 -0.04 -8.22 -6.25
N THR A 13 -1.28 -7.98 -5.80
CA THR A 13 -1.92 -6.67 -5.88
C THR A 13 -1.12 -5.61 -5.12
N LEU A 14 -0.68 -5.90 -3.89
CA LEU A 14 0.13 -4.95 -3.11
C LEU A 14 1.48 -4.65 -3.79
N LEU A 15 2.11 -5.64 -4.42
CA LEU A 15 3.34 -5.44 -5.20
C LEU A 15 3.10 -4.53 -6.41
N PHE A 16 2.01 -4.76 -7.15
CA PHE A 16 1.63 -3.91 -8.27
C PHE A 16 1.33 -2.47 -7.80
N VAL A 17 0.62 -2.31 -6.70
CA VAL A 17 0.36 -1.00 -6.08
C VAL A 17 1.67 -0.30 -5.68
N GLY A 18 2.60 -1.03 -5.05
CA GLY A 18 3.92 -0.49 -4.71
C GLY A 18 4.72 -0.05 -5.94
N PHE A 19 4.71 -0.86 -7.00
CA PHE A 19 5.34 -0.52 -8.28
C PHE A 19 4.74 0.76 -8.89
N VAL A 20 3.41 0.83 -9.01
CA VAL A 20 2.71 2.01 -9.54
C VAL A 20 3.06 3.23 -8.69
N GLN A 21 3.03 3.12 -7.36
CA GLN A 21 3.36 4.24 -6.48
C GLN A 21 4.82 4.68 -6.61
N SER A 22 5.74 3.75 -6.87
CA SER A 22 7.17 4.05 -7.03
C SER A 22 7.52 4.76 -8.33
N PHE A 23 6.87 4.39 -9.43
CA PHE A 23 7.27 4.86 -10.78
C PHE A 23 6.26 5.82 -11.43
N TRP A 24 4.99 5.74 -11.03
CA TRP A 24 3.90 6.60 -11.54
C TRP A 24 3.20 7.39 -10.45
N GLY A 25 3.46 7.09 -9.18
CA GLY A 25 2.93 7.82 -8.05
C GLY A 25 3.71 9.08 -7.74
N ASN A 26 3.19 9.84 -6.79
CA ASN A 26 3.77 11.10 -6.34
C ASN A 26 4.87 10.91 -5.26
N ASP A 27 5.09 9.68 -4.79
CA ASP A 27 6.03 9.37 -3.70
C ASP A 27 6.74 8.01 -3.94
N PRO A 28 7.98 8.05 -4.44
CA PRO A 28 8.76 6.84 -4.70
C PRO A 28 9.10 6.01 -3.46
N TYR A 29 9.35 6.68 -2.33
CA TYR A 29 9.76 6.04 -1.08
C TYR A 29 8.60 5.26 -0.45
N LEU A 30 7.40 5.82 -0.52
CA LEU A 30 6.18 5.12 -0.14
C LEU A 30 5.97 3.86 -0.99
N GLY A 31 6.17 3.95 -2.31
CA GLY A 31 6.08 2.79 -3.20
C GLY A 31 7.11 1.69 -2.86
N TRP A 32 8.34 2.07 -2.49
CA TRP A 32 9.34 1.10 -2.02
C TRP A 32 8.94 0.43 -0.72
N ALA A 33 8.42 1.19 0.24
CA ALA A 33 7.93 0.65 1.51
C ALA A 33 6.80 -0.36 1.28
N ILE A 34 5.82 -0.03 0.44
CA ILE A 34 4.72 -0.93 0.06
C ILE A 34 5.27 -2.21 -0.59
N SER A 35 6.20 -2.07 -1.54
CA SER A 35 6.80 -3.20 -2.25
C SER A 35 7.56 -4.15 -1.32
N LEU A 36 8.27 -3.60 -0.32
CA LEU A 36 9.01 -4.36 0.68
C LEU A 36 8.06 -5.13 1.60
N VAL A 37 6.99 -4.49 2.06
CA VAL A 37 5.93 -5.13 2.86
C VAL A 37 5.22 -6.23 2.07
N ALA A 38 4.89 -5.98 0.79
CA ALA A 38 4.28 -6.97 -0.09
C ALA A 38 5.21 -8.18 -0.35
N SER A 39 6.50 -7.94 -0.53
CA SER A 39 7.50 -9.00 -0.71
C SER A 39 7.68 -9.83 0.57
N ALA A 40 7.69 -9.19 1.74
CA ALA A 40 7.69 -9.89 3.02
C ALA A 40 6.42 -10.74 3.19
N TYR A 41 5.27 -10.24 2.76
CA TYR A 41 4.00 -10.97 2.81
C TYR A 41 3.97 -12.23 1.92
N LEU A 42 4.58 -12.16 0.74
CA LEU A 42 4.62 -13.26 -0.23
C LEU A 42 5.68 -14.33 0.08
N THR A 43 6.76 -13.97 0.76
CA THR A 43 7.89 -14.88 0.98
C THR A 43 7.72 -15.74 2.25
N LEU A 44 8.26 -16.97 2.21
CA LEU A 44 8.41 -17.84 3.37
C LEU A 44 9.21 -17.16 4.50
N THR A 45 10.16 -16.30 4.14
CA THR A 45 10.97 -15.50 5.07
C THR A 45 10.10 -14.61 5.97
N GLY A 46 9.06 -13.98 5.44
CA GLY A 46 8.12 -13.22 6.28
C GLY A 46 7.34 -14.09 7.24
N ARG A 47 7.03 -15.34 6.88
CA ARG A 47 6.39 -16.30 7.80
C ARG A 47 7.29 -16.66 8.96
N HIS A 48 8.58 -16.89 8.72
CA HIS A 48 9.55 -17.16 9.78
C HIS A 48 9.81 -15.93 10.66
N LEU A 49 9.86 -14.73 10.07
CA LEU A 49 10.01 -13.48 10.81
C LEU A 49 8.81 -13.22 11.73
N ILE A 50 7.59 -13.48 11.26
CA ILE A 50 6.37 -13.31 12.06
C ILE A 50 6.20 -14.44 13.07
N ALA A 51 6.62 -15.67 12.75
CA ALA A 51 6.66 -16.77 13.70
C ALA A 51 7.65 -16.49 14.85
N ALA A 52 8.79 -15.86 14.56
CA ALA A 52 9.75 -15.42 15.58
C ALA A 52 9.15 -14.38 16.55
N LEU A 53 8.18 -13.59 16.10
CA LEU A 53 7.45 -12.62 16.94
C LEU A 53 6.38 -13.26 17.84
N SER A 54 6.22 -14.60 17.83
CA SER A 54 5.22 -15.33 18.63
C SER A 54 3.78 -14.80 18.47
N ILE A 55 3.46 -14.23 17.31
CA ILE A 55 2.14 -13.66 17.03
C ILE A 55 1.18 -14.81 16.68
N SER A 56 0.04 -14.89 17.37
CA SER A 56 -1.03 -15.83 17.04
C SER A 56 -1.49 -15.70 15.58
N GLU A 57 -1.76 -16.82 14.90
CA GLU A 57 -2.25 -16.83 13.51
C GLU A 57 -3.47 -15.92 13.28
N ARG A 58 -4.35 -15.82 14.30
CA ARG A 58 -5.54 -14.95 14.23
C ARG A 58 -5.15 -13.48 14.15
N ASN A 59 -4.21 -13.06 14.99
CA ASN A 59 -3.72 -11.68 15.02
C ASN A 59 -2.93 -11.35 13.75
N GLN A 60 -2.17 -12.31 13.21
CA GLN A 60 -1.48 -12.13 11.94
C GLN A 60 -2.45 -11.92 10.77
N ARG A 61 -3.57 -12.65 10.71
CA ARG A 61 -4.60 -12.42 9.69
C ARG A 61 -5.24 -11.04 9.81
N VAL A 62 -5.61 -10.64 11.03
CA VAL A 62 -6.21 -9.32 11.27
C VAL A 62 -5.22 -8.21 10.90
N ALA A 63 -3.97 -8.31 11.33
CA ALA A 63 -2.92 -7.37 10.98
C ALA A 63 -2.70 -7.29 9.46
N SER A 64 -2.68 -8.43 8.76
CA SER A 64 -2.56 -8.48 7.31
C SER A 64 -3.71 -7.75 6.60
N VAL A 65 -4.96 -7.92 7.06
CA VAL A 65 -6.11 -7.22 6.49
C VAL A 65 -6.01 -5.72 6.75
N ILE A 66 -5.62 -5.32 7.96
CA ILE A 66 -5.42 -3.90 8.31
C ILE A 66 -4.33 -3.28 7.44
N VAL A 67 -3.18 -3.94 7.31
CA VAL A 67 -2.07 -3.48 6.46
C VAL A 67 -2.51 -3.35 5.00
N PHE A 68 -3.25 -4.34 4.48
CA PHE A 68 -3.78 -4.28 3.12
C PHE A 68 -4.70 -3.07 2.91
N LEU A 69 -5.61 -2.81 3.86
CA LEU A 69 -6.52 -1.67 3.80
C LEU A 69 -5.77 -0.33 3.92
N LEU A 70 -4.79 -0.25 4.81
CA LEU A 70 -3.97 0.97 4.97
C LEU A 70 -3.16 1.27 3.72
N ILE A 71 -2.50 0.27 3.14
CA ILE A 71 -1.76 0.43 1.88
C ILE A 71 -2.72 0.85 0.77
N GLY A 72 -3.88 0.21 0.66
CA GLY A 72 -4.90 0.59 -0.33
C GLY A 72 -5.37 2.04 -0.17
N TRP A 73 -5.67 2.46 1.06
CA TRP A 73 -6.08 3.83 1.38
C TRP A 73 -5.02 4.86 0.99
N VAL A 74 -3.77 4.59 1.36
CA VAL A 74 -2.64 5.48 1.09
C VAL A 74 -2.33 5.54 -0.41
N ALA A 75 -2.37 4.40 -1.10
CA ALA A 75 -2.15 4.32 -2.54
C ALA A 75 -3.24 5.02 -3.36
N LEU A 76 -4.47 5.07 -2.87
CA LEU A 76 -5.55 5.87 -3.47
C LEU A 76 -5.32 7.39 -3.32
N GLY A 77 -4.29 7.81 -2.57
CA GLY A 77 -3.96 9.22 -2.39
C GLY A 77 -4.99 10.01 -1.58
N VAL A 78 -5.88 9.32 -0.85
CA VAL A 78 -7.02 9.95 -0.15
C VAL A 78 -6.56 11.02 0.84
N GLY A 79 -5.42 10.81 1.49
CA GLY A 79 -4.83 11.80 2.42
C GLY A 79 -4.42 13.12 1.75
N GLN A 80 -4.08 13.09 0.45
CA GLN A 80 -3.64 14.27 -0.30
C GLN A 80 -4.78 14.94 -1.08
N LEU A 81 -5.97 14.31 -1.15
CA LEU A 81 -7.11 14.84 -1.90
C LEU A 81 -7.55 16.24 -1.45
N PRO A 82 -7.66 16.55 -0.14
CA PRO A 82 -8.13 17.87 0.29
C PRO A 82 -7.19 19.00 -0.15
N GLU A 83 -5.89 18.79 0.00
CA GLU A 83 -4.84 19.75 -0.38
C GLU A 83 -4.80 19.95 -1.89
N LYS A 84 -4.88 18.86 -2.67
CA LYS A 84 -4.97 18.95 -4.13
C LYS A 84 -6.24 19.66 -4.60
N THR A 85 -7.37 19.42 -3.94
CA THR A 85 -8.63 20.10 -4.26
C THR A 85 -8.57 21.59 -3.94
N ALA A 86 -7.93 21.97 -2.82
CA ALA A 86 -7.70 23.37 -2.47
C ALA A 86 -6.84 24.08 -3.53
N MET A 87 -5.73 23.47 -3.96
CA MET A 87 -4.89 24.03 -5.04
C MET A 87 -5.65 24.20 -6.37
N MET A 88 -6.54 23.26 -6.70
CA MET A 88 -7.38 23.37 -7.90
C MET A 88 -8.37 24.53 -7.81
N LEU A 89 -8.92 24.81 -6.62
CA LEU A 89 -9.83 25.94 -6.41
C LEU A 89 -9.11 27.29 -6.46
N GLU A 90 -7.90 27.38 -5.91
CA GLU A 90 -7.11 28.61 -5.88
C GLU A 90 -6.56 29.01 -7.25
N ALA A 91 -6.13 28.04 -8.06
CA ALA A 91 -5.53 28.28 -9.37
C ALA A 91 -6.55 28.29 -10.53
N PHE A 92 -7.85 28.27 -10.24
CA PHE A 92 -8.88 28.23 -11.27
C PHE A 92 -8.86 29.50 -12.15
N PRO A 93 -8.90 29.40 -13.51
CA PRO A 93 -9.19 28.22 -14.33
C PRO A 93 -7.96 27.37 -14.74
N TYR A 94 -6.73 27.81 -14.44
CA TYR A 94 -5.49 27.10 -14.79
C TYR A 94 -5.01 26.25 -13.62
N THR A 95 -5.83 25.25 -13.25
CA THR A 95 -5.62 24.43 -12.05
C THR A 95 -4.25 23.76 -12.02
N GLN A 96 -3.47 24.01 -10.98
CA GLN A 96 -2.22 23.31 -10.72
C GLN A 96 -2.48 22.15 -9.75
N ILE A 97 -2.51 20.93 -10.29
CA ILE A 97 -2.80 19.71 -9.51
C ILE A 97 -1.54 19.19 -8.81
N THR A 98 -0.36 19.56 -9.33
CA THR A 98 0.96 19.08 -8.92
C THR A 98 1.74 20.07 -8.04
N GLY A 99 1.23 21.29 -7.83
CA GLY A 99 1.94 22.33 -7.06
C GLY A 99 3.19 22.89 -7.74
N ILE A 100 3.38 22.57 -9.02
CA ILE A 100 4.41 23.06 -9.96
C ILE A 100 3.72 23.44 -11.26
#